data_AF-A0A380JN82-F1
#
_entry.id   AF-A0A380JN82-F1
#
_cell.length_a   1.000
_cell.length_b   1.000
_cell.length_c   1.000
_cell.angle_alpha   90.00
_cell.angle_beta   90.00
_cell.angle_gamma   90.00
#
_symmetry.space_group_name_H-M   'P 1'
#
loop_
_entity.id
_entity.type
_entity.pdbx_description
1 polymer ?
#
loop_
_entity_poly.entity_id
_entity_poly.type
_entity_poly.pdbx_seq_one_letter_code
_entity_poly.pdbx_strand_id
1 'polypeptide(L)'
;MKKFTKRCLKGCGLVGLVFSTGLVALSDNIDSALTVGAEEAVKVFDENGQHVNWFVEIPPIYNIEVGSPLTIDDILDQVAITRRGPGDEGMMYDYQTNKGTNGIITSSGLFWFEFYTGKGEMLNDVKLSEFVEAGGTYTINAYVYYATTTQKQRFTFQIKVANSDKTELRKSIEIAQSKLSQPEGTYSDESLQGLQSAVTIGETYLNSDPDQATVDNAKNTIDSAVSGLVDLTVLNTAVETATPLLTDGKEYPKEAYDGLVQKLAAAAKLQNAFNPSQEEVDKATTDLTQALTTLKTAAAHEALDQALAKLLELYRENPNLALTSEPLKELYNKTIEAAGTFYRTVSKDKDRENISLYELERYTTETNSVVDTILKVKAAIAEEGKASLRSALDQLNALIGENLDLSPYTAESAKAYTDQLAKAKEVAAAGETVYAQETEPTAITNSLIKVLNAKKSLSDAKAALVAKPVDPVDPVDPVDPVKPVDPEVKPEPKPEAKKEDKKVADKQQVLPATADTANPFFTAAALAVIACAGQLAIVSKRKESK
;
A
#
# COMPACT_ATOMS: atom_id res chain seq x y z
N MET A 1 -28.62 7.10 -20.01
CA MET A 1 -28.61 8.45 -20.61
C MET A 1 -29.91 9.17 -20.33
N LYS A 2 -29.83 10.45 -19.99
CA LYS A 2 -30.93 11.34 -19.59
C LYS A 2 -31.80 11.76 -20.79
N LYS A 3 -33.11 11.85 -20.54
CA LYS A 3 -34.15 12.73 -21.12
C LYS A 3 -33.85 13.44 -22.46
N PHE A 4 -34.72 13.20 -23.45
CA PHE A 4 -35.12 14.20 -24.43
C PHE A 4 -36.65 14.34 -24.47
N THR A 5 -37.09 15.57 -24.67
CA THR A 5 -38.42 16.12 -24.41
C THR A 5 -39.03 16.65 -25.72
N LYS A 6 -40.36 16.51 -25.93
CA LYS A 6 -41.32 17.43 -26.63
C LYS A 6 -42.62 16.65 -26.89
N ARG A 7 -43.83 16.96 -26.38
CA ARG A 7 -44.73 18.15 -26.32
C ARG A 7 -45.40 18.55 -27.66
N CYS A 8 -46.70 18.23 -27.73
CA CYS A 8 -47.87 18.90 -28.36
C CYS A 8 -47.96 19.17 -29.87
N LEU A 9 -49.12 18.84 -30.48
CA LEU A 9 -50.16 19.75 -31.05
C LEU A 9 -51.34 18.90 -31.61
N LYS A 10 -52.55 18.95 -31.05
CA LYS A 10 -53.76 19.72 -31.48
C LYS A 10 -54.10 19.61 -32.98
N GLY A 11 -55.30 19.07 -33.24
CA GLY A 11 -55.79 18.74 -34.57
C GLY A 11 -56.49 19.86 -35.35
N CYS A 12 -57.05 19.48 -36.49
CA CYS A 12 -58.13 20.11 -37.24
C CYS A 12 -58.37 19.27 -38.51
N GLY A 13 -59.58 19.24 -39.06
CA GLY A 13 -59.78 18.93 -40.49
C GLY A 13 -60.82 17.86 -40.83
N LEU A 14 -62.08 18.22 -40.66
CA LEU A 14 -63.29 17.61 -41.20
C LEU A 14 -63.44 17.92 -42.70
N VAL A 15 -63.64 16.93 -43.59
CA VAL A 15 -64.45 16.94 -44.85
C VAL A 15 -64.66 15.46 -45.22
N GLY A 16 -65.87 14.85 -45.19
CA GLY A 16 -66.99 15.03 -46.13
C GLY A 16 -66.78 14.13 -47.38
N LEU A 17 -67.71 13.39 -47.97
CA LEU A 17 -69.15 13.17 -47.80
C LEU A 17 -69.54 12.12 -48.89
N VAL A 18 -70.26 11.05 -48.51
CA VAL A 18 -71.49 10.46 -49.13
C VAL A 18 -71.59 10.20 -50.65
N PHE A 19 -72.09 9.01 -51.03
CA PHE A 19 -73.38 8.73 -51.73
C PHE A 19 -73.45 7.20 -52.00
N SER A 20 -74.31 6.43 -51.31
CA SER A 20 -75.73 6.13 -51.62
C SER A 20 -75.86 4.93 -52.58
N THR A 21 -76.86 4.04 -52.57
CA THR A 21 -78.23 4.06 -52.00
C THR A 21 -78.89 2.68 -52.21
N GLY A 22 -79.90 2.40 -51.38
CA GLY A 22 -80.97 1.40 -51.57
C GLY A 22 -81.39 0.87 -50.19
N LEU A 23 -82.33 1.45 -49.41
CA LEU A 23 -83.77 1.72 -49.64
C LEU A 23 -84.48 0.45 -50.18
N VAL A 24 -85.48 -0.17 -49.54
CA VAL A 24 -86.65 0.30 -48.78
C VAL A 24 -87.14 -0.79 -47.82
N ALA A 25 -87.88 -0.36 -46.81
CA ALA A 25 -88.43 -1.10 -45.68
C ALA A 25 -89.78 -1.82 -45.90
N LEU A 26 -90.14 -2.58 -44.85
CA LEU A 26 -91.47 -2.84 -44.27
C LEU A 26 -92.31 -4.07 -44.72
N SER A 27 -92.71 -4.81 -43.66
CA SER A 27 -94.04 -5.39 -43.39
C SER A 27 -94.25 -6.91 -43.63
N ASP A 28 -94.28 -7.60 -42.49
CA ASP A 28 -95.31 -8.55 -42.00
C ASP A 28 -95.72 -9.80 -42.80
N ASN A 29 -95.09 -10.91 -42.44
CA ASN A 29 -95.66 -12.07 -41.73
C ASN A 29 -97.19 -12.33 -41.79
N ILE A 30 -97.62 -13.43 -42.43
CA ILE A 30 -98.80 -14.31 -42.17
C ILE A 30 -98.48 -15.64 -42.93
N ASP A 31 -98.50 -16.88 -42.42
CA ASP A 31 -99.48 -17.55 -41.55
C ASP A 31 -98.89 -18.77 -40.81
N SER A 32 -99.53 -19.10 -39.69
CA SER A 32 -99.28 -20.27 -38.83
C SER A 32 -99.92 -21.55 -39.36
N ALA A 33 -99.29 -22.71 -39.11
CA ALA A 33 -99.96 -23.92 -38.63
C ALA A 33 -98.96 -25.02 -38.18
N LEU A 34 -98.95 -25.31 -36.86
CA LEU A 34 -98.93 -26.64 -36.21
C LEU A 34 -98.31 -27.83 -36.99
N THR A 35 -97.37 -28.65 -36.51
CA THR A 35 -97.02 -29.04 -35.12
C THR A 35 -95.82 -30.03 -35.12
N VAL A 36 -95.18 -30.13 -33.96
CA VAL A 36 -94.31 -31.21 -33.41
C VAL A 36 -92.81 -31.25 -33.79
N GLY A 37 -91.98 -30.75 -32.86
CA GLY A 37 -90.92 -31.53 -32.19
C GLY A 37 -89.55 -31.67 -32.87
N ALA A 38 -88.61 -30.82 -32.47
CA ALA A 38 -87.19 -31.17 -32.29
C ALA A 38 -86.50 -30.07 -31.46
N GLU A 39 -85.77 -30.44 -30.40
CA GLU A 39 -84.85 -29.54 -29.69
C GLU A 39 -83.79 -29.01 -30.68
N GLU A 40 -83.76 -27.69 -30.90
CA GLU A 40 -82.67 -27.04 -31.63
C GLU A 40 -81.47 -26.82 -30.71
N ALA A 41 -80.32 -27.38 -31.10
CA ALA A 41 -79.04 -27.15 -30.46
C ALA A 41 -78.61 -25.67 -30.62
N VAL A 42 -78.48 -24.97 -29.49
CA VAL A 42 -77.94 -23.61 -29.43
C VAL A 42 -76.47 -23.63 -29.87
N LYS A 43 -76.11 -23.02 -31.01
CA LYS A 43 -74.70 -22.85 -31.43
C LYS A 43 -74.00 -21.81 -30.54
N VAL A 44 -72.89 -22.19 -29.93
CA VAL A 44 -72.08 -21.40 -28.97
C VAL A 44 -70.97 -20.62 -29.68
N PHE A 45 -70.52 -21.10 -30.85
CA PHE A 45 -69.53 -20.46 -31.72
C PHE A 45 -70.20 -20.01 -33.03
N ASP A 46 -69.81 -18.84 -33.54
CA ASP A 46 -70.31 -18.26 -34.78
C ASP A 46 -69.72 -18.95 -36.03
N GLU A 47 -70.14 -18.50 -37.22
CA GLU A 47 -69.72 -19.04 -38.51
C GLU A 47 -68.21 -18.88 -38.78
N ASN A 48 -67.52 -18.06 -37.99
CA ASN A 48 -66.08 -17.84 -38.01
C ASN A 48 -65.34 -18.58 -36.89
N GLY A 49 -66.05 -19.35 -36.06
CA GLY A 49 -65.48 -20.13 -34.95
C GLY A 49 -65.19 -19.34 -33.68
N GLN A 50 -65.77 -18.15 -33.51
CA GLN A 50 -65.63 -17.35 -32.28
C GLN A 50 -66.87 -17.49 -31.39
N HIS A 51 -66.68 -17.58 -30.07
CA HIS A 51 -67.82 -17.53 -29.17
C HIS A 51 -68.43 -16.13 -29.27
N VAL A 52 -69.76 -16.02 -29.34
CA VAL A 52 -70.52 -14.80 -29.73
C VAL A 52 -70.16 -13.50 -28.95
N ASN A 53 -69.39 -13.60 -27.85
CA ASN A 53 -68.87 -12.47 -27.05
C ASN A 53 -67.44 -12.71 -26.47
N TRP A 54 -66.75 -13.80 -26.82
CA TRP A 54 -65.45 -14.19 -26.23
C TRP A 54 -64.41 -14.59 -27.28
N PHE A 55 -63.18 -14.12 -27.10
CA PHE A 55 -62.06 -14.27 -28.01
C PHE A 55 -60.95 -15.03 -27.30
N VAL A 56 -60.53 -16.16 -27.87
CA VAL A 56 -59.41 -16.95 -27.36
C VAL A 56 -58.21 -16.67 -28.26
N GLU A 57 -57.14 -16.18 -27.68
CA GLU A 57 -55.89 -15.86 -28.35
C GLU A 57 -54.83 -16.89 -27.92
N ILE A 58 -54.31 -17.64 -28.88
CA ILE A 58 -53.20 -18.57 -28.72
C ILE A 58 -52.12 -18.14 -29.73
N PRO A 59 -50.87 -17.91 -29.30
CA PRO A 59 -49.82 -17.51 -30.22
C PRO A 59 -49.60 -18.60 -31.27
N PRO A 60 -49.39 -18.23 -32.55
CA PRO A 60 -49.22 -19.20 -33.62
C PRO A 60 -47.96 -20.05 -33.46
N ILE A 61 -46.94 -19.53 -32.78
CA ILE A 61 -45.68 -20.21 -32.49
C ILE A 61 -45.31 -19.94 -31.04
N TYR A 62 -45.06 -21.00 -30.28
CA TYR A 62 -44.51 -20.98 -28.95
C TYR A 62 -43.06 -21.50 -29.00
N ASN A 63 -42.09 -20.63 -28.69
CA ASN A 63 -40.67 -20.98 -28.74
C ASN A 63 -40.21 -21.49 -27.37
N ILE A 64 -39.48 -22.60 -27.35
CA ILE A 64 -38.88 -23.17 -26.15
C ILE A 64 -37.37 -23.37 -26.31
N GLU A 65 -36.61 -23.26 -25.22
CA GLU A 65 -35.18 -23.54 -25.25
C GLU A 65 -34.92 -25.05 -25.32
N VAL A 66 -33.80 -25.45 -25.92
CA VAL A 66 -33.36 -26.85 -25.97
C VAL A 66 -33.27 -27.41 -24.56
N GLY A 67 -33.89 -28.57 -24.33
CA GLY A 67 -33.82 -29.27 -23.05
C GLY A 67 -34.66 -28.65 -21.92
N SER A 68 -35.40 -27.57 -22.17
CA SER A 68 -36.33 -27.03 -21.17
C SER A 68 -37.54 -27.95 -21.01
N PRO A 69 -37.92 -28.33 -19.77
CA PRO A 69 -39.13 -29.10 -19.55
C PRO A 69 -40.33 -28.27 -19.99
N LEU A 70 -41.24 -28.88 -20.75
CA LEU A 70 -42.48 -28.25 -21.19
C LEU A 70 -43.67 -28.98 -20.56
N THR A 71 -44.56 -28.22 -19.94
CA THR A 71 -45.79 -28.71 -19.30
C THR A 71 -47.04 -28.14 -19.96
N ILE A 72 -48.21 -28.71 -19.64
CA ILE A 72 -49.50 -28.17 -20.07
C ILE A 72 -49.74 -26.78 -19.47
N ASP A 73 -49.26 -26.55 -18.24
CA ASP A 73 -49.35 -25.24 -17.59
C ASP A 73 -48.57 -24.18 -18.38
N ASP A 74 -47.37 -24.50 -18.89
CA ASP A 74 -46.57 -23.58 -19.70
C ASP A 74 -47.26 -23.21 -21.02
N ILE A 75 -48.00 -24.14 -21.62
CA ILE A 75 -48.82 -23.88 -22.82
C ILE A 75 -50.01 -22.98 -22.47
N LEU A 76 -50.70 -23.26 -21.36
CA LEU A 76 -51.85 -22.47 -20.91
C LEU A 76 -51.46 -21.04 -20.52
N ASP A 77 -50.25 -20.83 -20.00
CA ASP A 77 -49.66 -19.52 -19.72
C ASP A 77 -49.54 -18.64 -20.98
N GLN A 78 -49.54 -19.23 -22.17
CA GLN A 78 -49.52 -18.50 -23.45
C GLN A 78 -50.92 -18.11 -23.95
N VAL A 79 -51.99 -18.55 -23.27
CA VAL A 79 -53.37 -18.34 -23.71
C VAL A 79 -54.00 -17.14 -23.02
N ALA A 80 -54.62 -16.26 -23.81
CA ALA A 80 -55.40 -15.13 -23.31
C ALA A 80 -56.86 -15.21 -23.78
N ILE A 81 -57.80 -14.86 -22.90
CA ILE A 81 -59.23 -14.85 -23.20
C ILE A 81 -59.78 -13.44 -23.00
N THR A 82 -60.36 -12.85 -24.03
CA THR A 82 -60.91 -11.49 -23.99
C THR A 82 -62.41 -11.48 -24.25
N ARG A 83 -63.17 -10.71 -23.47
CA ARG A 83 -64.60 -10.47 -23.71
C ARG A 83 -64.84 -9.24 -24.57
N ARG A 84 -65.70 -9.32 -25.60
CA ARG A 84 -66.21 -8.14 -26.34
C ARG A 84 -67.74 -8.18 -26.34
N GLY A 85 -68.38 -7.12 -25.86
CA GLY A 85 -69.84 -6.95 -25.82
C GLY A 85 -70.31 -6.05 -24.66
N PRO A 86 -71.51 -5.44 -24.76
CA PRO A 86 -71.96 -4.41 -23.84
C PRO A 86 -72.11 -4.93 -22.41
N GLY A 87 -71.46 -4.26 -21.46
CA GLY A 87 -71.50 -4.56 -20.03
C GLY A 87 -70.12 -4.86 -19.41
N ASP A 88 -69.16 -5.38 -20.18
CA ASP A 88 -67.78 -5.70 -19.76
C ASP A 88 -66.81 -5.72 -20.96
N GLU A 89 -66.74 -4.62 -21.71
CA GLU A 89 -65.90 -4.55 -22.91
C GLU A 89 -64.41 -4.50 -22.55
N GLY A 90 -63.63 -5.49 -23.01
CA GLY A 90 -62.16 -5.48 -22.92
C GLY A 90 -61.56 -6.15 -21.67
N MET A 91 -62.35 -6.89 -20.88
CA MET A 91 -61.79 -7.71 -19.80
C MET A 91 -60.97 -8.88 -20.37
N MET A 92 -59.72 -8.99 -19.91
CA MET A 92 -58.78 -10.05 -20.26
C MET A 92 -58.63 -11.03 -19.09
N TYR A 93 -58.60 -12.32 -19.41
CA TYR A 93 -58.36 -13.41 -18.49
C TYR A 93 -57.16 -14.21 -18.97
N ASP A 94 -56.11 -14.27 -18.16
CA ASP A 94 -54.94 -15.11 -18.35
C ASP A 94 -54.97 -16.31 -17.40
N TYR A 95 -54.16 -17.34 -17.71
CA TYR A 95 -54.07 -18.55 -16.91
C TYR A 95 -53.44 -18.30 -15.53
N GLN A 96 -52.43 -17.44 -15.44
CA GLN A 96 -51.71 -17.17 -14.19
C GLN A 96 -52.63 -16.62 -13.09
N THR A 97 -53.54 -15.73 -13.46
CA THR A 97 -54.45 -15.04 -12.53
C THR A 97 -55.78 -15.77 -12.38
N ASN A 98 -56.20 -16.53 -13.39
CA ASN A 98 -57.53 -17.14 -13.44
C ASN A 98 -57.48 -18.66 -13.64
N LYS A 99 -56.55 -19.33 -12.95
CA LYS A 99 -56.32 -20.77 -13.07
C LYS A 99 -57.56 -21.59 -12.72
N GLY A 100 -58.01 -22.40 -13.69
CA GLY A 100 -58.99 -23.47 -13.51
C GLY A 100 -58.38 -24.84 -13.79
N THR A 101 -59.13 -25.91 -13.52
CA THR A 101 -58.69 -27.27 -13.88
C THR A 101 -58.61 -27.41 -15.40
N ASN A 102 -57.39 -27.53 -15.93
CA ASN A 102 -57.10 -27.60 -17.37
C ASN A 102 -57.72 -26.43 -18.16
N GLY A 103 -57.72 -25.22 -17.59
CA GLY A 103 -58.35 -24.09 -18.25
C GLY A 103 -58.33 -22.77 -17.49
N ILE A 104 -59.02 -21.78 -18.05
CA ILE A 104 -59.04 -20.39 -17.58
C ILE A 104 -60.47 -20.06 -17.11
N ILE A 105 -60.60 -19.69 -15.84
CA ILE A 105 -61.86 -19.25 -15.24
C ILE A 105 -62.14 -17.82 -15.69
N THR A 106 -63.36 -17.56 -16.15
CA THR A 106 -63.82 -16.21 -16.48
C THR A 106 -65.00 -15.81 -15.62
N SER A 107 -65.43 -14.54 -15.69
CA SER A 107 -66.63 -14.06 -14.99
C SER A 107 -67.91 -14.85 -15.32
N SER A 108 -67.95 -15.54 -16.46
CA SER A 108 -69.15 -16.23 -16.96
C SER A 108 -69.02 -17.76 -17.01
N GLY A 109 -67.84 -18.32 -16.74
CA GLY A 109 -67.61 -19.76 -16.76
C GLY A 109 -66.15 -20.16 -17.01
N LEU A 110 -65.87 -21.47 -16.98
CA LEU A 110 -64.57 -22.04 -17.29
C LEU A 110 -64.41 -22.24 -18.80
N PHE A 111 -63.31 -21.76 -19.37
CA PHE A 111 -62.82 -22.24 -20.66
C PHE A 111 -61.85 -23.39 -20.41
N TRP A 112 -62.22 -24.62 -20.77
CA TRP A 112 -61.34 -25.78 -20.62
C TRP A 112 -60.67 -26.13 -21.95
N PHE A 113 -59.45 -26.66 -21.85
CA PHE A 113 -58.59 -26.94 -22.98
C PHE A 113 -58.18 -28.40 -22.98
N GLU A 114 -58.22 -29.01 -24.16
CA GLU A 114 -57.57 -30.29 -24.43
C GLU A 114 -56.56 -30.10 -25.55
N PHE A 115 -55.32 -30.50 -25.30
CA PHE A 115 -54.24 -30.37 -26.27
C PHE A 115 -53.93 -31.72 -26.89
N TYR A 116 -53.70 -31.74 -28.20
CA TYR A 116 -53.34 -32.93 -28.94
C TYR A 116 -52.21 -32.63 -29.91
N THR A 117 -51.39 -33.63 -30.23
CA THR A 117 -50.43 -33.54 -31.33
C THR A 117 -51.17 -33.35 -32.67
N GLY A 118 -50.43 -32.95 -33.71
CA GLY A 118 -50.94 -32.90 -35.08
C GLY A 118 -51.47 -34.25 -35.59
N LYS A 119 -51.03 -35.36 -34.99
CA LYS A 119 -51.46 -36.73 -35.29
C LYS A 119 -52.68 -37.18 -34.47
N GLY A 120 -53.18 -36.34 -33.55
CA GLY A 120 -54.37 -36.61 -32.73
C GLY A 120 -54.08 -37.35 -31.42
N GLU A 121 -52.82 -37.44 -30.97
CA GLU A 121 -52.48 -38.01 -29.67
C GLU A 121 -52.70 -36.97 -28.57
N MET A 122 -53.38 -37.34 -27.48
CA MET A 122 -53.62 -36.42 -26.36
C MET A 122 -52.29 -36.02 -25.70
N LEU A 123 -52.09 -34.73 -25.48
CA LEU A 123 -50.93 -34.18 -24.81
C LEU A 123 -51.13 -34.19 -23.29
N ASN A 124 -50.06 -34.56 -22.61
CA ASN A 124 -49.85 -34.44 -21.18
C ASN A 124 -48.36 -34.09 -20.95
N ASP A 125 -47.97 -33.78 -19.73
CA ASP A 125 -46.58 -33.38 -19.43
C ASP A 125 -45.54 -34.43 -19.85
N VAL A 126 -45.89 -35.72 -19.78
CA VAL A 126 -45.01 -36.82 -20.25
C VAL A 126 -44.81 -36.72 -21.75
N LYS A 127 -45.87 -36.50 -22.54
CA LYS A 127 -45.78 -36.42 -23.99
C LYS A 127 -45.06 -35.14 -24.44
N LEU A 128 -45.26 -34.03 -23.73
CA LEU A 128 -44.55 -32.78 -23.99
C LEU A 128 -43.05 -32.89 -23.71
N SER A 129 -42.64 -33.73 -22.75
CA SER A 129 -41.22 -34.00 -22.48
C SER A 129 -40.48 -34.71 -23.63
N GLU A 130 -41.18 -35.20 -24.65
CA GLU A 130 -40.58 -35.75 -25.87
C GLU A 130 -40.15 -34.66 -26.87
N PHE A 131 -40.57 -33.39 -26.69
CA PHE A 131 -40.30 -32.30 -27.64
C PHE A 131 -38.92 -31.68 -27.39
N VAL A 132 -37.88 -32.48 -27.61
CA VAL A 132 -36.49 -32.15 -27.23
C VAL A 132 -35.55 -31.93 -28.41
N GLU A 133 -35.96 -32.32 -29.62
CA GLU A 133 -35.11 -32.20 -30.81
C GLU A 133 -34.85 -30.72 -31.16
N ALA A 134 -33.58 -30.32 -31.20
CA ALA A 134 -33.17 -28.96 -31.54
C ALA A 134 -33.66 -28.57 -32.95
N GLY A 135 -34.23 -27.37 -33.07
CA GLY A 135 -34.90 -26.91 -34.30
C GLY A 135 -36.21 -27.65 -34.62
N GLY A 136 -36.62 -28.61 -33.78
CA GLY A 136 -37.85 -29.38 -33.94
C GLY A 136 -39.08 -28.48 -33.89
N THR A 137 -40.04 -28.75 -34.77
CA THR A 137 -41.32 -28.03 -34.83
C THR A 137 -42.46 -29.02 -34.70
N TYR A 138 -43.31 -28.82 -33.70
CA TYR A 138 -44.40 -29.73 -33.33
C TYR A 138 -45.74 -29.01 -33.50
N THR A 139 -46.61 -29.55 -34.35
CA THR A 139 -47.97 -28.99 -34.53
C THR A 139 -48.87 -29.46 -33.40
N ILE A 140 -49.61 -28.53 -32.80
CA ILE A 140 -50.51 -28.76 -31.68
C ILE A 140 -51.92 -28.32 -32.04
N ASN A 141 -52.89 -29.18 -31.75
CA ASN A 141 -54.31 -28.89 -31.83
C ASN A 141 -54.84 -28.63 -30.41
N ALA A 142 -55.28 -27.42 -30.13
CA ALA A 142 -55.99 -27.08 -28.91
C ALA A 142 -57.50 -27.12 -29.17
N TYR A 143 -58.22 -27.99 -28.48
CA TYR A 143 -59.67 -27.97 -28.44
C TYR A 143 -60.12 -27.18 -27.23
N VAL A 144 -60.83 -26.09 -27.50
CA VAL A 144 -61.32 -25.17 -26.49
C VAL A 144 -62.81 -25.35 -26.37
N TYR A 145 -63.25 -25.42 -25.13
CA TYR A 145 -64.63 -25.62 -24.80
C TYR A 145 -65.03 -24.62 -23.72
N TYR A 146 -66.33 -24.32 -23.63
CA TYR A 146 -66.86 -23.34 -22.69
C TYR A 146 -67.89 -23.96 -21.75
N ALA A 147 -67.73 -23.72 -20.45
CA ALA A 147 -68.57 -24.24 -19.38
C ALA A 147 -68.76 -25.77 -19.49
N THR A 148 -70.00 -26.27 -19.45
CA THR A 148 -70.33 -27.71 -19.59
C THR A 148 -70.84 -28.06 -20.99
N THR A 149 -70.59 -27.20 -21.99
CA THR A 149 -71.12 -27.40 -23.34
C THR A 149 -70.37 -28.50 -24.09
N THR A 150 -71.07 -29.24 -24.95
CA THR A 150 -70.46 -30.28 -25.81
C THR A 150 -69.82 -29.72 -27.08
N GLN A 151 -69.92 -28.40 -27.29
CA GLN A 151 -69.35 -27.72 -28.44
C GLN A 151 -67.93 -27.30 -28.18
N LYS A 152 -67.09 -27.43 -29.21
CA LYS A 152 -65.67 -27.13 -29.13
C LYS A 152 -65.18 -26.42 -30.36
N GLN A 153 -64.23 -25.53 -30.14
CA GLN A 153 -63.48 -24.88 -31.21
C GLN A 153 -62.06 -25.43 -31.25
N ARG A 154 -61.55 -25.68 -32.46
CA ARG A 154 -60.16 -26.11 -32.66
C ARG A 154 -59.29 -24.90 -33.03
N PHE A 155 -58.17 -24.79 -32.34
CA PHE A 155 -57.06 -23.91 -32.66
C PHE A 155 -55.83 -24.75 -33.00
N THR A 156 -54.97 -24.22 -33.87
CA THR A 156 -53.73 -24.87 -34.24
C THR A 156 -52.57 -23.90 -34.05
N PHE A 157 -51.54 -24.35 -33.36
CA PHE A 157 -50.30 -23.61 -33.15
C PHE A 157 -49.10 -24.55 -33.22
N GLN A 158 -47.89 -23.99 -33.21
CA GLN A 158 -46.65 -24.75 -33.25
C GLN A 158 -45.86 -24.53 -31.97
N ILE A 159 -45.25 -25.60 -31.47
CA ILE A 159 -44.13 -25.50 -30.54
C ILE A 159 -42.86 -25.61 -31.35
N LYS A 160 -41.96 -24.63 -31.22
CA LYS A 160 -40.66 -24.62 -31.89
C LYS A 160 -39.56 -24.69 -30.83
N VAL A 161 -38.74 -25.73 -30.90
CA VAL A 161 -37.53 -25.86 -30.08
C VAL A 161 -36.42 -25.03 -30.72
N ALA A 162 -35.67 -24.28 -29.92
CA ALA A 162 -34.51 -23.52 -30.39
C ALA A 162 -33.48 -24.41 -31.11
N ASN A 163 -32.66 -23.82 -31.99
CA ASN A 163 -31.66 -24.54 -32.78
C ASN A 163 -30.40 -24.94 -31.98
N SER A 164 -30.25 -24.40 -30.76
CA SER A 164 -29.04 -24.56 -29.95
C SER A 164 -29.33 -24.42 -28.45
N ASP A 165 -28.60 -25.15 -27.61
CA ASP A 165 -28.48 -24.90 -26.18
C ASP A 165 -27.39 -23.85 -25.91
N LYS A 166 -27.77 -22.77 -25.23
CA LYS A 166 -26.92 -21.60 -24.94
C LYS A 166 -26.49 -21.51 -23.48
N THR A 167 -26.78 -22.52 -22.67
CA THR A 167 -26.51 -22.52 -21.23
C THR A 167 -25.04 -22.25 -20.93
N GLU A 168 -24.13 -22.95 -21.59
CA GLU A 168 -22.68 -22.75 -21.38
C GLU A 168 -22.17 -21.41 -21.94
N LEU A 169 -22.72 -20.93 -23.06
CA LEU A 169 -22.39 -19.60 -23.58
C LEU A 169 -22.76 -18.49 -22.58
N ARG A 170 -23.93 -18.59 -21.91
CA ARG A 170 -24.34 -17.65 -20.86
C ARG A 170 -23.33 -17.63 -19.70
N LYS A 171 -22.88 -18.81 -19.25
CA LYS A 171 -21.86 -18.91 -18.19
C LYS A 171 -20.52 -18.28 -18.60
N SER A 172 -20.04 -18.54 -19.82
CA SER A 172 -18.81 -17.91 -20.33
C SER A 172 -18.93 -16.39 -20.42
N ILE A 173 -20.09 -15.86 -20.83
CA ILE A 173 -20.36 -14.41 -20.83
C ILE A 173 -20.36 -13.84 -19.42
N GLU A 174 -20.98 -14.51 -18.44
CA GLU A 174 -20.99 -14.06 -17.05
C GLU A 174 -19.55 -13.99 -16.47
N ILE A 175 -18.73 -15.02 -16.72
CA ILE A 175 -17.31 -15.03 -16.33
C ILE A 175 -16.56 -13.87 -16.99
N ALA A 176 -16.76 -13.66 -18.30
CA ALA A 176 -16.13 -12.57 -19.03
C ALA A 176 -16.54 -11.19 -18.52
N GLN A 177 -17.83 -10.99 -18.23
CA GLN A 177 -18.36 -9.74 -17.66
C GLN A 177 -17.76 -9.47 -16.27
N SER A 178 -17.55 -10.52 -15.45
CA SER A 178 -16.83 -10.39 -14.18
C SER A 178 -15.40 -9.86 -14.38
N LYS A 179 -14.69 -10.33 -15.41
CA LYS A 179 -13.35 -9.83 -15.76
C LYS A 179 -13.37 -8.39 -16.28
N LEU A 180 -14.34 -8.04 -17.12
CA LEU A 180 -14.54 -6.68 -17.65
C LEU A 180 -14.94 -5.67 -16.56
N SER A 181 -15.47 -6.14 -15.43
CA SER A 181 -15.86 -5.28 -14.30
C SER A 181 -14.72 -4.98 -13.32
N GLN A 182 -13.53 -5.58 -13.50
CA GLN A 182 -12.36 -5.30 -12.67
C GLN A 182 -11.89 -3.84 -12.84
N PRO A 183 -11.18 -3.27 -11.85
CA PRO A 183 -10.65 -1.91 -11.94
C PRO A 183 -9.82 -1.68 -13.21
N GLU A 184 -9.87 -0.44 -13.72
CA GLU A 184 -9.04 0.00 -14.85
C GLU A 184 -7.56 -0.25 -14.56
N GLY A 185 -6.82 -0.74 -15.56
CA GLY A 185 -5.41 -1.11 -15.44
C GLY A 185 -5.14 -2.49 -14.82
N THR A 186 -6.17 -3.27 -14.45
CA THR A 186 -5.99 -4.66 -13.99
C THR A 186 -5.44 -5.54 -15.11
N TYR A 187 -6.02 -5.43 -16.30
CA TYR A 187 -5.61 -6.16 -17.50
C TYR A 187 -5.05 -5.19 -18.55
N SER A 188 -4.19 -5.67 -19.45
CA SER A 188 -3.74 -4.86 -20.59
C SER A 188 -4.91 -4.49 -21.52
N ASP A 189 -4.86 -3.28 -22.07
CA ASP A 189 -5.95 -2.70 -22.88
C ASP A 189 -6.34 -3.60 -24.07
N GLU A 190 -5.36 -4.11 -24.83
CA GLU A 190 -5.64 -4.94 -26.01
C GLU A 190 -6.28 -6.28 -25.63
N SER A 191 -5.78 -6.92 -24.57
CA SER A 191 -6.37 -8.19 -24.09
C SER A 191 -7.82 -8.01 -23.60
N LEU A 192 -8.10 -6.87 -22.96
CA LEU A 192 -9.44 -6.51 -22.50
C LEU A 192 -10.38 -6.16 -23.67
N GLN A 193 -9.88 -5.45 -24.68
CA GLN A 193 -10.61 -5.15 -25.91
C GLN A 193 -10.95 -6.43 -26.69
N GLY A 194 -10.02 -7.39 -26.75
CA GLY A 194 -10.24 -8.71 -27.32
C GLY A 194 -11.40 -9.44 -26.62
N LEU A 195 -11.40 -9.45 -25.28
CA LEU A 195 -12.50 -10.02 -24.50
C LEU A 195 -13.82 -9.30 -24.74
N GLN A 196 -13.85 -7.97 -24.75
CA GLN A 196 -15.07 -7.19 -24.98
C GLN A 196 -15.66 -7.48 -26.37
N SER A 197 -14.81 -7.64 -27.39
CA SER A 197 -15.24 -8.01 -28.74
C SER A 197 -15.85 -9.41 -28.79
N ALA A 198 -15.23 -10.38 -28.11
CA ALA A 198 -15.75 -11.74 -28.00
C ALA A 198 -17.10 -11.79 -27.28
N VAL A 199 -17.27 -11.03 -26.19
CA VAL A 199 -18.54 -10.91 -25.46
C VAL A 199 -19.64 -10.31 -26.33
N THR A 200 -19.34 -9.26 -27.09
CA THR A 200 -20.30 -8.62 -28.01
C THR A 200 -20.84 -9.61 -29.04
N ILE A 201 -19.97 -10.47 -29.58
CA ILE A 201 -20.35 -11.55 -30.50
C ILE A 201 -21.22 -12.58 -29.77
N GLY A 202 -20.83 -13.01 -28.58
CA GLY A 202 -21.61 -13.96 -27.76
C GLY A 202 -23.01 -13.45 -27.44
N GLU A 203 -23.15 -12.18 -27.04
CA GLU A 203 -24.45 -11.54 -26.77
C GLU A 203 -25.34 -11.46 -28.02
N THR A 204 -24.74 -11.28 -29.20
CA THR A 204 -25.48 -11.35 -30.47
C THR A 204 -26.08 -12.74 -30.70
N TYR A 205 -25.35 -13.80 -30.36
CA TYR A 205 -25.84 -15.18 -30.47
C TYR A 205 -26.82 -15.58 -29.37
N LEU A 206 -26.74 -14.97 -28.18
CA LEU A 206 -27.79 -15.12 -27.17
C LEU A 206 -29.15 -14.66 -27.69
N ASN A 207 -29.18 -13.52 -28.39
CA ASN A 207 -30.39 -12.87 -28.89
C ASN A 207 -30.88 -13.35 -30.27
N SER A 208 -30.24 -14.35 -30.87
CA SER A 208 -30.63 -14.95 -32.17
C SER A 208 -30.94 -16.45 -32.03
N ASP A 209 -31.10 -17.21 -33.12
CA ASP A 209 -31.38 -18.66 -33.06
C ASP A 209 -30.38 -19.46 -33.93
N PRO A 210 -29.07 -19.35 -33.65
CA PRO A 210 -28.01 -19.99 -34.44
C PRO A 210 -27.95 -21.51 -34.22
N ASP A 211 -27.17 -22.21 -35.05
CA ASP A 211 -26.86 -23.63 -34.81
C ASP A 211 -25.91 -23.83 -33.61
N GLN A 212 -25.86 -25.06 -33.09
CA GLN A 212 -25.01 -25.40 -31.94
C GLN A 212 -23.52 -25.15 -32.19
N ALA A 213 -23.02 -25.43 -33.40
CA ALA A 213 -21.61 -25.23 -33.72
C ALA A 213 -21.22 -23.74 -33.60
N THR A 214 -22.10 -22.83 -34.00
CA THR A 214 -21.91 -21.39 -33.86
C THR A 214 -21.89 -20.97 -32.38
N VAL A 215 -22.79 -21.51 -31.56
CA VAL A 215 -22.81 -21.26 -30.10
C VAL A 215 -21.53 -21.76 -29.43
N ASP A 216 -21.11 -22.98 -29.74
CA ASP A 216 -19.90 -23.59 -29.19
C ASP A 216 -18.64 -22.81 -29.58
N ASN A 217 -18.56 -22.36 -30.84
CA ASN A 217 -17.46 -21.51 -31.31
C ASN A 217 -17.42 -20.16 -30.59
N ALA A 218 -18.57 -19.52 -30.37
CA ALA A 218 -18.65 -18.26 -29.63
C ALA A 218 -18.21 -18.44 -28.17
N LYS A 219 -18.67 -19.50 -27.51
CA LYS A 219 -18.23 -19.89 -26.17
C LYS A 219 -16.71 -20.07 -26.12
N ASN A 220 -16.15 -20.88 -27.01
CA ASN A 220 -14.70 -21.14 -27.04
C ASN A 220 -13.88 -19.88 -27.33
N THR A 221 -14.40 -18.97 -28.14
CA THR A 221 -13.76 -17.67 -28.41
C THR A 221 -13.70 -16.80 -27.15
N ILE A 222 -14.79 -16.75 -26.39
CA ILE A 222 -14.83 -16.03 -25.10
C ILE A 222 -13.89 -16.68 -24.09
N ASP A 223 -13.94 -18.01 -23.93
CA ASP A 223 -13.07 -18.73 -22.99
C ASP A 223 -11.59 -18.51 -23.32
N SER A 224 -11.24 -18.54 -24.61
CA SER A 224 -9.88 -18.25 -25.08
C SER A 224 -9.47 -16.81 -24.77
N ALA A 225 -10.36 -15.84 -25.02
CA ALA A 225 -10.10 -14.44 -24.69
C ALA A 225 -9.94 -14.20 -23.18
N VAL A 226 -10.74 -14.88 -22.33
CA VAL A 226 -10.57 -14.86 -20.87
C VAL A 226 -9.22 -15.43 -20.46
N SER A 227 -8.82 -16.57 -21.03
CA SER A 227 -7.53 -17.20 -20.74
C SER A 227 -6.32 -16.41 -21.26
N GLY A 228 -6.52 -15.61 -22.30
CA GLY A 228 -5.51 -14.74 -22.92
C GLY A 228 -5.43 -13.34 -22.31
N LEU A 229 -6.18 -13.04 -21.25
CA LEU A 229 -6.04 -11.80 -20.51
C LEU A 229 -4.62 -11.68 -19.92
N VAL A 230 -4.04 -10.49 -20.03
CA VAL A 230 -2.71 -10.19 -19.50
C VAL A 230 -2.89 -9.36 -18.23
N ASP A 231 -2.58 -9.95 -17.08
CA ASP A 231 -2.76 -9.39 -15.74
C ASP A 231 -1.56 -8.53 -15.34
N LEU A 232 -1.81 -7.24 -15.06
CA LEU A 232 -0.81 -6.24 -14.69
C LEU A 232 -0.79 -5.96 -13.18
N THR A 233 -1.65 -6.61 -12.39
CA THR A 233 -1.88 -6.27 -10.97
C THR A 233 -0.60 -6.27 -10.14
N VAL A 234 0.23 -7.31 -10.28
CA VAL A 234 1.47 -7.46 -9.51
C VAL A 234 2.51 -6.45 -9.97
N LEU A 235 2.62 -6.20 -11.28
CA LEU A 235 3.51 -5.19 -11.85
C LEU A 235 3.14 -3.80 -11.34
N ASN A 236 1.86 -3.44 -11.37
CA ASN A 236 1.34 -2.16 -10.89
C ASN A 236 1.69 -1.96 -9.40
N THR A 237 1.47 -2.99 -8.58
CA THR A 237 1.82 -2.96 -7.15
C THR A 237 3.33 -2.73 -6.93
N ALA A 238 4.18 -3.40 -7.72
CA ALA A 238 5.63 -3.24 -7.64
C ALA A 238 6.07 -1.82 -8.05
N VAL A 239 5.47 -1.26 -9.10
CA VAL A 239 5.69 0.13 -9.56
C VAL A 239 5.27 1.12 -8.48
N GLU A 240 4.09 0.95 -7.89
CA GLU A 240 3.59 1.79 -6.79
C GLU A 240 4.51 1.74 -5.56
N THR A 241 5.09 0.57 -5.26
CA THR A 241 6.04 0.42 -4.15
C THR A 241 7.38 1.10 -4.44
N ALA A 242 7.85 1.07 -5.69
CA ALA A 242 9.14 1.61 -6.09
C ALA A 242 9.13 3.13 -6.27
N THR A 243 8.04 3.68 -6.80
CA THR A 243 7.93 5.09 -7.19
C THR A 243 8.27 6.08 -6.05
N PRO A 244 7.79 5.89 -4.80
CA PRO A 244 8.11 6.80 -3.70
C PRO A 244 9.62 6.94 -3.44
N LEU A 245 10.42 5.90 -3.67
CA LEU A 245 11.87 5.90 -3.43
C LEU A 245 12.63 6.85 -4.37
N LEU A 246 12.01 7.28 -5.49
CA LEU A 246 12.60 8.28 -6.39
C LEU A 246 12.35 9.72 -5.91
N THR A 247 11.47 9.89 -4.93
CA THR A 247 10.96 11.21 -4.51
C THR A 247 11.09 11.47 -3.02
N ASP A 248 11.58 10.50 -2.24
CA ASP A 248 11.67 10.61 -0.79
C ASP A 248 12.82 11.50 -0.30
N GLY A 249 13.63 12.01 -1.23
CA GLY A 249 14.74 12.95 -0.98
C GLY A 249 15.94 12.31 -0.29
N LYS A 250 15.98 10.98 -0.14
CA LYS A 250 17.14 10.29 0.43
C LYS A 250 18.21 10.07 -0.62
N GLU A 251 19.46 10.13 -0.17
CA GLU A 251 20.60 9.68 -0.95
C GLU A 251 20.71 8.17 -0.81
N TYR A 252 20.73 7.49 -1.96
CA TYR A 252 20.86 6.04 -2.06
C TYR A 252 22.17 5.68 -2.76
N PRO A 253 22.71 4.48 -2.53
CA PRO A 253 23.84 3.96 -3.29
C PRO A 253 23.57 4.04 -4.79
N LYS A 254 24.41 4.81 -5.49
CA LYS A 254 24.16 5.25 -6.85
C LYS A 254 23.90 4.10 -7.81
N GLU A 255 24.74 3.07 -7.79
CA GLU A 255 24.61 1.93 -8.71
C GLU A 255 23.29 1.18 -8.50
N ALA A 256 22.89 0.95 -7.25
CA ALA A 256 21.64 0.26 -6.93
C ALA A 256 20.41 1.13 -7.25
N TYR A 257 20.51 2.44 -7.03
CA TYR A 257 19.47 3.41 -7.37
C TYR A 257 19.27 3.52 -8.88
N ASP A 258 20.35 3.66 -9.66
CA ASP A 258 20.30 3.68 -11.13
C ASP A 258 19.71 2.37 -11.68
N GLY A 259 20.05 1.23 -11.07
CA GLY A 259 19.45 -0.06 -11.37
C GLY A 259 17.94 -0.10 -11.13
N LEU A 260 17.46 0.41 -9.99
CA LEU A 260 16.03 0.54 -9.71
C LEU A 260 15.33 1.43 -10.74
N VAL A 261 15.88 2.61 -11.02
CA VAL A 261 15.33 3.55 -12.00
C VAL A 261 15.19 2.90 -13.38
N GLN A 262 16.19 2.14 -13.81
CA GLN A 262 16.15 1.42 -15.09
C GLN A 262 15.03 0.38 -15.13
N LYS A 263 14.90 -0.44 -14.07
CA LYS A 263 13.86 -1.48 -14.01
C LYS A 263 12.46 -0.89 -13.87
N LEU A 264 12.32 0.20 -13.12
CA LEU A 264 11.06 0.93 -13.00
C LEU A 264 10.62 1.51 -14.34
N ALA A 265 11.55 2.09 -15.12
CA ALA A 265 11.27 2.58 -16.47
C ALA A 265 10.86 1.44 -17.43
N ALA A 266 11.45 0.25 -17.30
CA ALA A 266 11.06 -0.91 -18.09
C ALA A 266 9.65 -1.41 -17.72
N ALA A 267 9.33 -1.46 -16.43
CA ALA A 267 8.00 -1.80 -15.93
C ALA A 267 6.93 -0.80 -16.42
N ALA A 268 7.20 0.51 -16.31
CA ALA A 268 6.30 1.56 -16.77
C ALA A 268 6.02 1.51 -18.28
N LYS A 269 7.01 1.10 -19.09
CA LYS A 269 6.80 0.87 -20.52
C LYS A 269 5.84 -0.28 -20.80
N LEU A 270 5.89 -1.35 -20.01
CA LEU A 270 4.99 -2.50 -20.17
C LEU A 270 3.56 -2.19 -19.74
N GLN A 271 3.36 -1.36 -18.71
CA GLN A 271 2.02 -0.88 -18.33
C GLN A 271 1.29 -0.17 -19.47
N ASN A 272 2.04 0.49 -20.36
CA ASN A 272 1.53 1.24 -21.51
C ASN A 272 1.79 0.54 -22.85
N ALA A 273 2.27 -0.70 -22.82
CA ALA A 273 2.51 -1.46 -24.04
C ALA A 273 1.16 -1.89 -24.63
N PHE A 274 1.07 -1.86 -25.95
CA PHE A 274 -0.18 -2.20 -26.65
C PHE A 274 -0.60 -3.65 -26.37
N ASN A 275 0.33 -4.61 -26.43
CA ASN A 275 0.02 -6.02 -26.23
C ASN A 275 1.20 -6.77 -25.57
N PRO A 276 1.50 -6.51 -24.27
CA PRO A 276 2.54 -7.25 -23.57
C PRO A 276 2.10 -8.71 -23.39
N SER A 277 3.05 -9.64 -23.40
CA SER A 277 2.79 -11.02 -22.97
C SER A 277 2.83 -11.13 -21.44
N GLN A 278 2.12 -12.12 -20.88
CA GLN A 278 2.18 -12.37 -19.44
C GLN A 278 3.62 -12.68 -18.96
N GLU A 279 4.40 -13.38 -19.78
CA GLU A 279 5.81 -13.68 -19.47
C GLU A 279 6.67 -12.40 -19.35
N GLU A 280 6.46 -11.41 -20.23
CA GLU A 280 7.16 -10.12 -20.14
C GLU A 280 6.77 -9.34 -18.89
N VAL A 281 5.48 -9.36 -18.51
CA VAL A 281 4.96 -8.71 -17.30
C VAL A 281 5.54 -9.36 -16.04
N ASP A 282 5.52 -10.69 -15.97
CA ASP A 282 6.05 -11.46 -14.85
C ASP A 282 7.56 -11.27 -14.69
N LYS A 283 8.28 -11.24 -15.82
CA LYS A 283 9.72 -10.97 -15.83
C LYS A 283 10.02 -9.55 -15.35
N ALA A 284 9.31 -8.54 -15.85
CA ALA A 284 9.53 -7.16 -15.43
C ALA A 284 9.20 -6.95 -13.95
N THR A 285 8.17 -7.62 -13.45
CA THR A 285 7.82 -7.66 -12.03
C THR A 285 8.98 -8.22 -11.21
N THR A 286 9.49 -9.39 -11.59
CA THR A 286 10.63 -10.04 -10.92
C THR A 286 11.87 -9.16 -10.93
N ASP A 287 12.24 -8.62 -12.09
CA ASP A 287 13.38 -7.73 -12.26
C ASP A 287 13.25 -6.47 -11.37
N LEU A 288 12.06 -5.87 -11.28
CA LEU A 288 11.80 -4.69 -10.45
C LEU A 288 11.86 -5.02 -8.96
N THR A 289 11.25 -6.13 -8.52
CA THR A 289 11.32 -6.57 -7.12
C THR A 289 12.75 -6.90 -6.69
N GLN A 290 13.57 -7.49 -7.57
CA GLN A 290 14.98 -7.73 -7.30
C GLN A 290 15.78 -6.43 -7.17
N ALA A 291 15.52 -5.45 -8.05
CA ALA A 291 16.16 -4.14 -7.96
C ALA A 291 15.78 -3.40 -6.66
N LEU A 292 14.53 -3.51 -6.21
CA LEU A 292 14.09 -2.99 -4.90
C LEU A 292 14.86 -3.61 -3.74
N THR A 293 14.99 -4.94 -3.72
CA THR A 293 15.75 -5.65 -2.70
C THR A 293 17.23 -5.25 -2.71
N THR A 294 17.80 -5.11 -3.91
CA THR A 294 19.19 -4.68 -4.09
C THR A 294 19.41 -3.27 -3.52
N LEU A 295 18.53 -2.32 -3.83
CA LEU A 295 18.58 -0.96 -3.29
C LEU A 295 18.51 -0.94 -1.76
N LYS A 296 17.53 -1.66 -1.18
CA LYS A 296 17.36 -1.72 0.28
C LYS A 296 18.59 -2.33 0.96
N THR A 297 19.14 -3.39 0.39
CA THR A 297 20.34 -4.06 0.92
C THR A 297 21.55 -3.14 0.86
N ALA A 298 21.77 -2.48 -0.27
CA ALA A 298 22.87 -1.53 -0.42
C ALA A 298 22.74 -0.34 0.56
N ALA A 299 21.53 0.21 0.73
CA ALA A 299 21.28 1.28 1.68
C ALA A 299 21.52 0.84 3.14
N ALA A 300 21.16 -0.40 3.48
CA ALA A 300 21.42 -0.96 4.81
C ALA A 300 22.92 -1.19 5.06
N HIS A 301 23.69 -1.62 4.05
CA HIS A 301 25.16 -1.68 4.14
C HIS A 301 25.75 -0.29 4.41
N GLU A 302 25.34 0.73 3.66
CA GLU A 302 25.86 2.08 3.85
C GLU A 302 25.52 2.64 5.24
N ALA A 303 24.28 2.43 5.71
CA ALA A 303 23.87 2.81 7.06
C ALA A 303 24.71 2.13 8.15
N LEU A 304 25.02 0.84 7.97
CA LEU A 304 25.90 0.10 8.88
C LEU A 304 27.34 0.65 8.84
N ASP A 305 27.88 0.92 7.65
CA ASP A 305 29.22 1.48 7.49
C ASP A 305 29.32 2.86 8.15
N GLN A 306 28.31 3.71 8.02
CA GLN A 306 28.24 5.01 8.71
C GLN A 306 28.18 4.85 10.25
N ALA A 307 27.39 3.89 10.76
CA ALA A 307 27.32 3.62 12.19
C ALA A 307 28.66 3.09 12.75
N LEU A 308 29.33 2.19 12.01
CA LEU A 308 30.65 1.67 12.35
C LEU A 308 31.73 2.76 12.28
N ALA A 309 31.64 3.68 11.32
CA ALA A 309 32.56 4.83 11.23
C ALA A 309 32.43 5.75 12.45
N LYS A 310 31.20 6.08 12.88
CA LYS A 310 30.95 6.84 14.12
C LYS A 310 31.48 6.13 15.35
N LEU A 311 31.27 4.82 15.44
CA LEU A 311 31.81 4.01 16.53
C LEU A 311 33.34 4.06 16.57
N LEU A 312 33.99 3.97 15.41
CA LEU A 312 35.44 4.04 15.27
C LEU A 312 36.00 5.42 15.62
N GLU A 313 35.30 6.49 15.25
CA GLU A 313 35.65 7.87 15.64
C GLU A 313 35.61 8.05 17.15
N LEU A 314 34.51 7.62 17.79
CA LEU A 314 34.39 7.67 19.25
C LEU A 314 35.46 6.85 19.98
N TYR A 315 35.91 5.75 19.37
CA TYR A 315 37.00 4.93 19.88
C TYR A 315 38.36 5.65 19.81
N ARG A 316 38.59 6.50 18.80
CA ARG A 316 39.84 7.28 18.66
C ARG A 316 39.87 8.50 19.57
N GLU A 317 38.71 9.08 19.87
CA GLU A 317 38.57 10.20 20.79
C GLU A 317 38.63 9.74 22.25
N ASN A 318 39.78 9.91 22.89
CA ASN A 318 39.95 9.64 24.31
C ASN A 318 39.56 10.88 25.16
N PRO A 319 38.61 10.77 26.10
CA PRO A 319 38.32 11.85 27.04
C PRO A 319 39.48 12.06 28.01
N ASN A 320 39.60 13.27 28.56
CA ASN A 320 40.54 13.53 29.64
C ASN A 320 40.06 12.84 30.94
N LEU A 321 40.83 11.87 31.43
CA LEU A 321 40.49 11.09 32.63
C LEU A 321 41.12 11.64 33.93
N ALA A 322 41.84 12.75 33.89
CA ALA A 322 42.65 13.23 35.02
C ALA A 322 41.82 13.61 36.25
N LEU A 323 40.60 14.12 36.06
CA LEU A 323 39.67 14.53 37.12
C LEU A 323 38.49 13.56 37.32
N THR A 324 38.65 12.33 36.88
CA THR A 324 37.59 11.32 36.87
C THR A 324 37.81 10.31 38.01
N SER A 325 36.74 9.82 38.62
CA SER A 325 36.84 8.78 39.65
C SER A 325 37.25 7.42 39.08
N GLU A 326 37.92 6.59 39.88
CA GLU A 326 38.34 5.25 39.46
C GLU A 326 37.19 4.36 38.97
N PRO A 327 35.99 4.33 39.61
CA PRO A 327 34.87 3.55 39.11
C PRO A 327 34.42 3.97 37.69
N LEU A 328 34.43 5.27 37.39
CA LEU A 328 34.01 5.77 36.08
C LEU A 328 35.08 5.56 35.01
N LYS A 329 36.37 5.62 35.37
CA LYS A 329 37.48 5.18 34.50
C LYS A 329 37.37 3.70 34.15
N GLU A 330 37.09 2.84 35.14
CA GLU A 330 36.91 1.41 34.93
C GLU A 330 35.71 1.13 34.02
N LEU A 331 34.58 1.81 34.25
CA LEU A 331 33.39 1.71 33.41
C LEU A 331 33.68 2.12 31.96
N TYR A 332 34.42 3.21 31.75
CA TYR A 332 34.83 3.65 30.42
C TYR A 332 35.70 2.62 29.71
N ASN A 333 36.77 2.14 30.37
CA ASN A 333 37.67 1.15 29.79
C ASN A 333 36.92 -0.13 29.39
N LYS A 334 36.03 -0.63 30.26
CA LYS A 334 35.21 -1.81 29.98
C LYS A 334 34.24 -1.58 28.82
N THR A 335 33.65 -0.39 28.72
CA THR A 335 32.75 -0.01 27.62
C THR A 335 33.49 0.03 26.29
N ILE A 336 34.70 0.62 26.26
CA ILE A 336 35.54 0.70 25.06
C ILE A 336 36.05 -0.68 24.63
N GLU A 337 36.41 -1.56 25.56
CA GLU A 337 36.82 -2.93 25.25
C GLU A 337 35.67 -3.75 24.62
N ALA A 338 34.48 -3.67 25.21
CA ALA A 338 33.28 -4.31 24.70
C ALA A 338 32.91 -3.76 23.30
N ALA A 339 32.96 -2.44 23.12
CA ALA A 339 32.71 -1.78 21.84
C ALA A 339 33.72 -2.19 20.77
N GLY A 340 35.01 -2.27 21.11
CA GLY A 340 36.05 -2.73 20.19
C GLY A 340 35.87 -4.18 19.77
N THR A 341 35.40 -5.04 20.68
CA THR A 341 35.04 -6.44 20.37
C THR A 341 33.84 -6.51 19.44
N PHE A 342 32.77 -5.77 19.75
CA PHE A 342 31.58 -5.68 18.92
C PHE A 342 31.92 -5.16 17.51
N TYR A 343 32.67 -4.07 17.40
CA TYR A 343 33.12 -3.50 16.13
C TYR A 343 33.83 -4.53 15.26
N ARG A 344 34.78 -5.30 15.83
CA ARG A 344 35.52 -6.33 15.09
C ARG A 344 34.64 -7.47 14.58
N THR A 345 33.63 -7.87 15.36
CA THR A 345 32.69 -8.92 14.98
C THR A 345 31.80 -8.43 13.83
N VAL A 346 31.12 -7.30 14.02
CA VAL A 346 30.19 -6.76 13.02
C VAL A 346 30.91 -6.36 11.73
N SER A 347 32.11 -5.79 11.82
CA SER A 347 32.91 -5.42 10.64
C SER A 347 33.31 -6.63 9.78
N LYS A 348 33.42 -7.83 10.36
CA LYS A 348 33.68 -9.06 9.60
C LYS A 348 32.40 -9.66 9.03
N ASP A 349 31.35 -9.67 9.84
CA ASP A 349 30.08 -10.26 9.44
C ASP A 349 29.37 -9.48 8.34
N LYS A 350 29.55 -8.15 8.29
CA LYS A 350 28.89 -7.30 7.29
C LYS A 350 29.30 -7.64 5.85
N ASP A 351 30.47 -8.25 5.63
CA ASP A 351 30.97 -8.59 4.29
C ASP A 351 30.64 -10.05 3.90
N ARG A 352 29.80 -10.74 4.70
CA ARG A 352 29.40 -12.12 4.43
C ARG A 352 28.44 -12.19 3.23
N GLU A 353 28.72 -13.05 2.26
CA GLU A 353 27.99 -13.17 0.98
C GLU A 353 26.47 -13.40 1.13
N ASN A 354 26.04 -14.01 2.23
CA ASN A 354 24.63 -14.33 2.51
C ASN A 354 24.05 -13.54 3.69
N ILE A 355 24.59 -12.37 4.02
CA ILE A 355 23.98 -11.51 5.03
C ILE A 355 22.61 -11.02 4.53
N SER A 356 21.59 -11.19 5.36
CA SER A 356 20.23 -10.75 5.03
C SER A 356 20.05 -9.25 5.32
N LEU A 357 19.10 -8.61 4.64
CA LEU A 357 18.68 -7.24 4.93
C LEU A 357 18.33 -7.05 6.42
N TYR A 358 17.62 -8.03 6.99
CA TYR A 358 17.26 -8.03 8.41
C TYR A 358 18.49 -8.00 9.34
N GLU A 359 19.53 -8.79 9.02
CA GLU A 359 20.76 -8.79 9.80
C GLU A 359 21.51 -7.45 9.70
N LEU A 360 21.56 -6.82 8.52
CA LEU A 360 22.17 -5.49 8.34
C LEU A 360 21.46 -4.41 9.16
N GLU A 361 20.13 -4.37 9.10
CA GLU A 361 19.31 -3.41 9.88
C GLU A 361 19.47 -3.62 11.39
N ARG A 362 19.51 -4.90 11.81
CA ARG A 362 19.77 -5.28 13.20
C ARG A 362 21.15 -4.81 13.65
N TYR A 363 22.20 -5.12 12.88
CA TYR A 363 23.56 -4.67 13.20
C TYR A 363 23.69 -3.16 13.24
N THR A 364 23.00 -2.44 12.36
CA THR A 364 22.97 -0.97 12.39
C THR A 364 22.37 -0.46 13.71
N THR A 365 21.26 -1.06 14.13
CA THR A 365 20.57 -0.72 15.40
C THR A 365 21.46 -1.01 16.61
N GLU A 366 22.05 -2.21 16.67
CA GLU A 366 22.96 -2.61 17.75
C GLU A 366 24.20 -1.70 17.80
N THR A 367 24.78 -1.35 16.65
CA THR A 367 25.92 -0.42 16.55
C THR A 367 25.57 0.96 17.10
N ASN A 368 24.41 1.51 16.72
CA ASN A 368 23.95 2.80 17.23
C ASN A 368 23.70 2.76 18.76
N SER A 369 23.24 1.63 19.30
CA SER A 369 23.10 1.45 20.76
C SER A 369 24.46 1.47 21.49
N VAL A 370 25.50 0.88 20.88
CA VAL A 370 26.86 0.92 21.43
C VAL A 370 27.42 2.36 21.38
N VAL A 371 27.21 3.06 20.26
CA VAL A 371 27.57 4.48 20.11
C VAL A 371 26.93 5.34 21.21
N ASP A 372 25.62 5.20 21.43
CA ASP A 372 24.89 5.93 22.48
C ASP A 372 25.43 5.62 23.89
N THR A 373 25.78 4.36 24.15
CA THR A 373 26.38 3.95 25.43
C THR A 373 27.73 4.65 25.68
N ILE A 374 28.60 4.70 24.67
CA ILE A 374 29.89 5.40 24.78
C ILE A 374 29.68 6.90 25.00
N LEU A 375 28.76 7.52 24.26
CA LEU A 375 28.45 8.95 24.41
C LEU A 375 27.94 9.27 25.83
N LYS A 376 27.08 8.43 26.40
CA LYS A 376 26.59 8.57 27.78
C LYS A 376 27.72 8.47 28.80
N VAL A 377 28.63 7.51 28.66
CA VAL A 377 29.78 7.38 29.56
C VAL A 377 30.72 8.57 29.41
N LYS A 378 31.02 9.02 28.18
CA LYS A 378 31.82 10.23 27.94
C LYS A 378 31.19 11.49 28.55
N ALA A 379 29.88 11.65 28.44
CA ALA A 379 29.16 12.76 29.05
C ALA A 379 29.25 12.72 30.58
N ALA A 380 29.11 11.53 31.19
CA ALA A 380 29.29 11.37 32.64
C ALA A 380 30.71 11.75 33.10
N ILE A 381 31.74 11.38 32.33
CA ILE A 381 33.15 11.76 32.61
C ILE A 381 33.32 13.28 32.56
N ALA A 382 32.76 13.92 31.52
CA ALA A 382 32.85 15.38 31.37
C ALA A 382 32.16 16.11 32.53
N GLU A 383 30.95 15.66 32.93
CA GLU A 383 30.21 16.26 34.04
C GLU A 383 30.91 16.05 35.39
N GLU A 384 31.46 14.86 35.65
CA GLU A 384 32.25 14.62 36.88
C GLU A 384 33.53 15.48 36.91
N GLY A 385 34.20 15.62 35.76
CA GLY A 385 35.37 16.48 35.63
C GLY A 385 35.04 17.95 35.93
N LYS A 386 33.92 18.47 35.41
CA LYS A 386 33.43 19.83 35.70
C LYS A 386 33.10 20.02 37.17
N ALA A 387 32.41 19.06 37.79
CA ALA A 387 32.05 19.13 39.21
C ALA A 387 33.30 19.10 40.11
N SER A 388 34.27 18.26 39.78
CA SER A 388 35.54 18.16 40.50
C SER A 388 36.35 19.44 40.40
N LEU A 389 36.41 20.05 39.20
CA LEU A 389 37.04 21.35 39.00
C LEU A 389 36.34 22.39 39.88
N ARG A 390 34.99 22.46 39.83
CA ARG A 390 34.16 23.40 40.61
C ARG A 390 34.46 23.34 42.09
N SER A 391 34.49 22.14 42.64
CA SER A 391 34.84 21.92 44.05
C SER A 391 36.27 22.40 44.36
N ALA A 392 37.23 22.13 43.47
CA ALA A 392 38.61 22.57 43.68
C ALA A 392 38.75 24.10 43.66
N LEU A 393 38.03 24.81 42.77
CA LEU A 393 38.01 26.28 42.77
C LEU A 393 37.34 26.82 44.05
N ASP A 394 36.20 26.26 44.46
CA ASP A 394 35.49 26.68 45.67
C ASP A 394 36.39 26.55 46.92
N GLN A 395 37.12 25.43 47.03
CA GLN A 395 38.10 25.21 48.11
C GLN A 395 39.28 26.20 48.04
N LEU A 396 39.78 26.48 46.83
CA LEU A 396 40.87 27.43 46.64
C LEU A 396 40.45 28.85 47.04
N ASN A 397 39.25 29.27 46.62
CA ASN A 397 38.67 30.56 46.98
C ASN A 397 38.41 30.68 48.49
N ALA A 398 37.96 29.60 49.14
CA ALA A 398 37.81 29.57 50.59
C ALA A 398 39.15 29.76 51.33
N LEU A 399 40.23 29.10 50.90
CA LEU A 399 41.58 29.28 51.46
C LEU A 399 42.12 30.68 51.21
N ILE A 400 41.86 31.25 50.04
CA ILE A 400 42.26 32.61 49.67
C ILE A 400 41.58 33.66 50.57
N GLY A 401 40.31 33.44 50.93
CA GLY A 401 39.53 34.32 51.80
C GLY A 401 39.74 34.09 53.30
N GLU A 402 40.46 33.02 53.70
CA GLU A 402 40.71 32.68 55.10
C GLU A 402 41.70 33.68 55.73
N ASN A 403 41.24 34.42 56.75
CA ASN A 403 42.08 35.37 57.48
C ASN A 403 42.83 34.66 58.63
N LEU A 404 43.90 33.95 58.28
CA LEU A 404 44.72 33.20 59.22
C LEU A 404 45.68 34.13 59.98
N ASP A 405 45.64 34.12 61.32
CA ASP A 405 46.62 34.85 62.14
C ASP A 405 48.00 34.20 62.03
N LEU A 406 48.94 34.90 61.40
CA LEU A 406 50.30 34.43 61.14
C LEU A 406 51.31 34.79 62.24
N SER A 407 50.89 35.54 63.28
CA SER A 407 51.75 35.95 64.39
C SER A 407 52.43 34.81 65.17
N PRO A 408 51.87 33.57 65.29
CA PRO A 408 52.52 32.50 66.04
C PRO A 408 53.48 31.63 65.20
N TYR A 409 53.82 32.02 63.97
CA TYR A 409 54.66 31.23 63.06
C TYR A 409 55.99 31.94 62.71
N THR A 410 56.95 31.21 62.13
CA THR A 410 58.23 31.78 61.71
C THR A 410 58.07 32.66 60.46
N ALA A 411 58.91 33.69 60.33
CA ALA A 411 58.89 34.59 59.16
C ALA A 411 59.03 33.83 57.81
N GLU A 412 59.83 32.76 57.80
CA GLU A 412 60.05 31.93 56.62
C GLU A 412 58.81 31.10 56.24
N SER A 413 58.17 30.45 57.22
CA SER A 413 56.97 29.62 56.97
C SER A 413 55.74 30.48 56.62
N ALA A 414 55.57 31.61 57.29
CA ALA A 414 54.53 32.59 56.95
C ALA A 414 54.71 33.12 55.52
N LYS A 415 55.94 33.46 55.12
CA LYS A 415 56.25 33.92 53.77
C LYS A 415 55.97 32.85 52.70
N ALA A 416 56.37 31.60 52.95
CA ALA A 416 56.11 30.49 52.03
C ALA A 416 54.60 30.27 51.79
N TYR A 417 53.77 30.37 52.85
CA TYR A 417 52.32 30.28 52.73
C TYR A 417 51.73 31.45 51.94
N THR A 418 52.12 32.69 52.26
CA THR A 418 51.61 33.88 51.56
C THR A 418 52.02 33.92 50.08
N ASP A 419 53.22 33.46 49.74
CA ASP A 419 53.70 33.41 48.36
C ASP A 419 52.90 32.37 47.53
N GLN A 420 52.51 31.24 48.12
CA GLN A 420 51.62 30.27 47.46
C GLN A 420 50.19 30.79 47.33
N LEU A 421 49.69 31.51 48.34
CA LEU A 421 48.35 32.10 48.32
C LEU A 421 48.22 33.20 47.25
N ALA A 422 49.27 33.99 47.03
CA ALA A 422 49.33 34.98 45.95
C ALA A 422 49.25 34.34 44.56
N LYS A 423 50.02 33.25 44.34
CA LYS A 423 49.95 32.47 43.08
C LYS A 423 48.59 31.80 42.88
N ALA A 424 47.98 31.31 43.96
CA ALA A 424 46.64 30.74 43.92
C ALA A 424 45.56 31.77 43.54
N LYS A 425 45.68 33.03 43.98
CA LYS A 425 44.77 34.12 43.58
C LYS A 425 44.79 34.36 42.08
N GLU A 426 45.96 34.35 41.46
CA GLU A 426 46.10 34.50 40.01
C GLU A 426 45.44 33.33 39.26
N VAL A 427 45.66 32.10 39.73
CA VAL A 427 45.07 30.89 39.13
C VAL A 427 43.55 30.82 39.33
N ALA A 428 43.03 31.26 40.48
CA ALA A 428 41.58 31.30 40.74
C ALA A 428 40.88 32.33 39.86
N ALA A 429 41.45 33.53 39.72
CA ALA A 429 40.93 34.58 38.83
C ALA A 429 40.94 34.16 37.36
N ALA A 430 41.98 33.44 36.92
CA ALA A 430 42.00 32.83 35.58
C ALA A 430 40.97 31.69 35.48
N GLY A 431 40.85 30.87 36.52
CA GLY A 431 39.93 29.73 36.61
C GLY A 431 38.48 30.11 36.36
N GLU A 432 37.98 31.22 36.92
CA GLU A 432 36.61 31.73 36.68
C GLU A 432 36.29 31.96 35.19
N THR A 433 37.29 32.29 34.38
CA THR A 433 37.14 32.45 32.92
C THR A 433 37.34 31.15 32.14
N VAL A 434 38.15 30.23 32.66
CA VAL A 434 38.45 28.90 32.08
C VAL A 434 37.35 27.87 32.35
N TYR A 435 36.45 28.07 33.34
CA TYR A 435 35.21 27.28 33.45
C TYR A 435 34.36 27.25 32.17
N ALA A 436 34.57 28.22 31.28
CA ALA A 436 33.92 28.27 29.96
C ALA A 436 34.68 27.50 28.86
N GLN A 437 35.94 27.11 29.08
CA GLN A 437 36.79 26.41 28.10
C GLN A 437 37.56 25.26 28.80
N GLU A 438 37.06 24.03 28.64
CA GLU A 438 37.39 22.79 29.38
C GLU A 438 38.87 22.30 29.31
N THR A 439 39.83 23.11 28.87
CA THR A 439 41.12 22.62 28.33
C THR A 439 42.29 22.49 29.31
N GLU A 440 42.29 23.11 30.49
CA GLU A 440 43.39 22.92 31.48
C GLU A 440 42.96 22.78 32.96
N PRO A 441 42.41 21.61 33.35
CA PRO A 441 41.98 21.33 34.73
C PRO A 441 43.11 21.26 35.77
N THR A 442 44.34 20.95 35.36
CA THR A 442 45.46 20.67 36.27
C THR A 442 45.98 21.90 37.02
N ALA A 443 45.82 23.11 36.48
CA ALA A 443 46.36 24.31 37.11
C ALA A 443 45.66 24.64 38.44
N ILE A 444 44.33 24.57 38.48
CA ILE A 444 43.51 24.84 39.68
C ILE A 444 43.81 23.79 40.76
N THR A 445 43.74 22.50 40.40
CA THR A 445 43.99 21.39 41.34
C THR A 445 45.42 21.42 41.88
N ASN A 446 46.43 21.67 41.05
CA ASN A 446 47.82 21.79 41.50
C ASN A 446 48.03 23.00 42.42
N SER A 447 47.34 24.12 42.17
CA SER A 447 47.42 25.31 43.01
C SER A 447 46.79 25.07 44.38
N LEU A 448 45.63 24.41 44.44
CA LEU A 448 45.01 23.96 45.68
C LEU A 448 45.94 23.07 46.50
N ILE A 449 46.55 22.06 45.89
CA ILE A 449 47.51 21.16 46.57
C ILE A 449 48.69 21.94 47.15
N LYS A 450 49.25 22.90 46.39
CA LYS A 450 50.38 23.72 46.87
C LYS A 450 50.02 24.57 48.08
N VAL A 451 48.84 25.21 48.08
CA VAL A 451 48.37 26.01 49.21
C VAL A 451 48.10 25.13 50.43
N LEU A 452 47.44 23.98 50.26
CA LEU A 452 47.18 23.04 51.34
C LEU A 452 48.47 22.48 51.95
N ASN A 453 49.46 22.13 51.14
CA ASN A 453 50.76 21.67 51.61
C ASN A 453 51.51 22.77 52.36
N ALA A 454 51.50 24.01 51.85
CA ALA A 454 52.10 25.14 52.55
C ALA A 454 51.40 25.41 53.89
N LYS A 455 50.07 25.29 53.95
CA LYS A 455 49.29 25.39 55.18
C LYS A 455 49.64 24.30 56.19
N LYS A 456 49.83 23.06 55.72
CA LYS A 456 50.27 21.95 56.56
C LYS A 456 51.70 22.15 57.08
N SER A 457 52.62 22.60 56.24
CA SER A 457 53.98 22.95 56.67
C SER A 457 53.97 24.07 57.72
N LEU A 458 53.03 25.00 57.64
CA LEU A 458 52.80 26.04 58.65
C LEU A 458 52.40 25.43 60.01
N SER A 459 51.48 24.47 60.02
CA SER A 459 51.07 23.78 61.26
C SER A 459 52.18 22.89 61.82
N ASP A 460 52.92 22.20 60.97
CA ASP A 460 54.02 21.31 61.38
C ASP A 460 55.19 22.12 61.98
N ALA A 461 55.51 23.27 61.39
CA ALA A 461 56.51 24.20 61.94
C ALA A 461 56.10 24.74 63.32
N LYS A 462 54.81 25.02 63.54
CA LYS A 462 54.27 25.42 64.85
C LYS A 462 54.36 24.29 65.88
N ALA A 463 54.08 23.04 65.49
CA ALA A 463 54.22 21.88 66.37
C ALA A 463 55.69 21.64 66.77
N ALA A 464 56.63 21.83 65.84
CA ALA A 464 58.07 21.70 66.10
C ALA A 464 58.61 22.77 67.07
N LEU A 465 58.00 23.96 67.12
CA LEU A 465 58.33 25.00 68.11
C LEU A 465 57.90 24.63 69.54
N VAL A 466 56.84 23.81 69.68
CA VAL A 466 56.28 23.38 70.98
C VAL A 466 56.98 22.14 71.53
N ALA A 467 57.63 21.33 70.68
CA ALA A 467 58.18 20.02 71.04
C ALA A 467 59.64 20.00 71.55
N LYS A 468 60.29 21.15 71.81
CA LYS A 468 61.67 21.16 72.35
C LYS A 468 61.71 20.69 73.82
N PRO A 469 62.37 19.56 74.17
CA PRO A 469 62.64 19.17 75.56
C PRO A 469 63.92 19.85 76.10
N VAL A 470 63.99 19.99 77.42
CA VAL A 470 65.03 20.67 78.20
C VAL A 470 66.29 19.79 78.36
N ASP A 471 67.48 20.39 78.20
CA ASP A 471 68.81 19.76 78.42
C ASP A 471 69.11 19.49 79.91
N PRO A 472 70.03 18.53 80.21
CA PRO A 472 71.23 19.00 80.91
C PRO A 472 72.56 18.32 80.51
N VAL A 473 73.52 19.21 80.23
CA VAL A 473 74.90 19.31 80.75
C VAL A 473 75.94 18.25 80.31
N ASP A 474 76.86 18.76 79.49
CA ASP A 474 78.22 18.32 79.11
C ASP A 474 79.12 17.93 80.31
N PRO A 475 80.21 17.14 80.16
CA PRO A 475 81.48 17.82 79.84
C PRO A 475 82.63 17.02 79.15
N VAL A 476 83.43 17.78 78.39
CA VAL A 476 84.89 17.74 78.07
C VAL A 476 85.47 16.75 77.02
N ASP A 477 85.72 17.30 75.82
CA ASP A 477 86.97 17.43 75.01
C ASP A 477 88.31 16.82 75.53
N PRO A 478 89.42 16.68 74.75
CA PRO A 478 89.73 17.19 73.39
C PRO A 478 90.44 16.11 72.49
N VAL A 479 90.87 16.29 71.23
CA VAL A 479 91.85 17.23 70.66
C VAL A 479 91.79 17.22 69.11
N ASP A 480 91.81 18.43 68.56
CA ASP A 480 92.24 18.96 67.23
C ASP A 480 93.37 18.20 66.46
N PRO A 481 93.79 18.61 65.23
CA PRO A 481 93.26 19.60 64.27
C PRO A 481 93.19 19.01 62.82
N VAL A 482 92.64 19.66 61.79
CA VAL A 482 93.32 20.64 60.92
C VAL A 482 92.33 21.21 59.88
N LYS A 483 92.28 22.55 59.82
CA LYS A 483 91.69 23.48 58.80
C LYS A 483 92.43 23.39 57.43
N PRO A 484 92.14 24.19 56.37
CA PRO A 484 91.05 25.16 56.08
C PRO A 484 90.36 24.91 54.71
N VAL A 485 89.08 25.25 54.53
CA VAL A 485 88.52 26.46 53.86
C VAL A 485 88.89 26.63 52.37
N ASP A 486 87.92 26.29 51.49
CA ASP A 486 87.19 27.12 50.47
C ASP A 486 87.95 28.23 49.69
N PRO A 487 87.53 28.73 48.49
CA PRO A 487 86.13 28.82 48.02
C PRO A 487 85.84 28.80 46.48
N GLU A 488 84.55 28.77 46.17
CA GLU A 488 83.80 29.52 45.13
C GLU A 488 84.07 29.43 43.59
N VAL A 489 82.92 29.22 42.90
CA VAL A 489 82.38 29.95 41.72
C VAL A 489 82.73 29.48 40.27
N LYS A 490 81.63 29.19 39.52
CA LYS A 490 81.42 29.06 38.05
C LYS A 490 81.88 30.30 37.25
N PRO A 491 82.00 30.36 35.87
CA PRO A 491 81.18 29.67 34.84
C PRO A 491 81.92 29.27 33.51
N GLU A 492 81.12 28.87 32.51
CA GLU A 492 81.34 28.31 31.14
C GLU A 492 82.35 29.02 30.20
N PRO A 493 82.75 28.39 29.06
CA PRO A 493 82.07 28.67 27.77
C PRO A 493 82.04 27.52 26.70
N LYS A 494 81.10 27.62 25.74
CA LYS A 494 81.04 26.95 24.40
C LYS A 494 82.00 27.67 23.40
N PRO A 495 82.41 27.17 22.19
CA PRO A 495 81.50 26.82 21.06
C PRO A 495 82.02 25.84 19.94
N GLU A 496 81.13 25.52 18.97
CA GLU A 496 81.34 25.22 17.51
C GLU A 496 82.23 24.02 17.04
N ALA A 497 82.05 23.30 15.92
CA ALA A 497 81.37 23.51 14.62
C ALA A 497 81.17 22.17 13.82
N LYS A 498 80.16 22.16 12.90
CA LYS A 498 80.13 21.64 11.48
C LYS A 498 80.46 20.13 11.19
N LYS A 499 79.91 19.39 10.22
CA LYS A 499 79.05 19.64 9.02
C LYS A 499 78.66 18.30 8.34
N GLU A 500 77.60 18.36 7.51
CA GLU A 500 77.32 17.62 6.24
C GLU A 500 77.00 16.10 6.33
N ASP A 501 76.01 15.54 5.61
CA ASP A 501 75.49 15.86 4.26
C ASP A 501 74.05 15.33 3.99
N LYS A 502 73.28 16.13 3.21
CA LYS A 502 72.32 15.87 2.08
C LYS A 502 71.53 14.54 1.96
N LYS A 503 70.31 14.44 1.38
CA LYS A 503 69.49 15.24 0.41
C LYS A 503 68.01 14.71 0.49
N VAL A 504 66.91 15.52 0.53
CA VAL A 504 66.12 16.21 -0.55
C VAL A 504 65.28 15.23 -1.41
N ALA A 505 64.00 15.39 -1.80
CA ALA A 505 62.94 16.44 -1.82
C ALA A 505 61.58 15.69 -1.95
N ASP A 506 60.44 16.09 -1.38
CA ASP A 506 59.56 17.26 -1.58
C ASP A 506 59.00 17.48 -2.99
N LYS A 507 57.66 17.51 -3.08
CA LYS A 507 56.89 18.35 -4.01
C LYS A 507 55.44 18.46 -3.54
N GLN A 508 55.17 19.61 -2.96
CA GLN A 508 53.87 20.21 -2.68
C GLN A 508 53.35 20.97 -3.91
N GLN A 509 52.05 20.81 -4.23
CA GLN A 509 51.18 21.78 -4.92
C GLN A 509 49.77 21.15 -5.00
N VAL A 510 48.61 21.79 -4.88
CA VAL A 510 48.09 23.10 -4.46
C VAL A 510 46.55 22.91 -4.51
N LEU A 511 45.79 23.54 -3.60
CA LEU A 511 44.32 23.61 -3.68
C LEU A 511 43.88 24.60 -4.78
N PRO A 512 42.66 24.47 -5.31
CA PRO A 512 41.87 25.67 -5.62
C PRO A 512 40.53 25.69 -4.86
N ALA A 513 40.10 26.92 -4.56
CA ALA A 513 38.87 27.28 -3.91
C ALA A 513 37.72 27.54 -4.91
N THR A 514 36.52 27.09 -4.51
CA THR A 514 35.15 27.62 -4.73
C THR A 514 34.79 28.37 -6.04
N ALA A 515 33.81 27.83 -6.79
CA ALA A 515 32.51 28.49 -7.08
C ALA A 515 31.65 27.65 -8.05
N ASP A 516 30.33 27.67 -7.81
CA ASP A 516 29.20 27.43 -8.72
C ASP A 516 29.22 26.23 -9.67
N THR A 517 28.47 25.18 -9.32
CA THR A 517 27.61 24.48 -10.30
C THR A 517 26.37 23.95 -9.59
N ALA A 518 25.21 24.32 -10.13
CA ALA A 518 23.91 23.79 -9.73
C ALA A 518 23.88 22.26 -9.85
N ASN A 519 23.38 21.60 -8.81
CA ASN A 519 23.11 20.16 -8.75
C ASN A 519 22.28 19.68 -9.97
N PRO A 520 22.79 18.78 -10.83
CA PRO A 520 22.04 18.23 -11.95
C PRO A 520 21.30 16.94 -11.53
N PHE A 521 20.68 16.90 -10.35
CA PHE A 521 20.04 15.69 -9.79
C PHE A 521 18.66 15.37 -10.39
N PHE A 522 18.23 16.06 -11.44
CA PHE A 522 17.07 15.67 -12.24
C PHE A 522 17.54 15.18 -13.60
N THR A 523 18.00 13.95 -13.67
CA THR A 523 18.16 13.24 -14.94
C THR A 523 16.80 13.19 -15.65
N ALA A 524 16.78 13.54 -16.94
CA ALA A 524 15.55 13.56 -17.76
C ALA A 524 14.78 12.23 -17.74
N ALA A 525 15.45 11.11 -17.44
CA ALA A 525 14.82 9.80 -17.25
C ALA A 525 13.95 9.72 -15.99
N ALA A 526 14.38 10.30 -14.86
CA ALA A 526 13.60 10.31 -13.61
C ALA A 526 12.35 11.20 -13.75
N LEU A 527 12.47 12.35 -14.43
CA LEU A 527 11.33 13.23 -14.71
C LEU A 527 10.31 12.60 -15.68
N ALA A 528 10.76 11.83 -16.67
CA ALA A 528 9.86 11.11 -17.59
C ALA A 528 9.08 9.99 -16.88
N VAL A 529 9.71 9.25 -15.96
CA VAL A 529 9.05 8.20 -15.16
C VAL A 529 8.02 8.80 -14.19
N ILE A 530 8.33 9.94 -13.56
CA ILE A 530 7.39 10.67 -12.69
C ILE A 530 6.17 11.18 -13.49
N ALA A 531 6.37 11.63 -14.73
CA ALA A 531 5.27 12.06 -15.60
C ALA A 531 4.34 10.89 -16.01
N CYS A 532 4.90 9.70 -16.26
CA CYS A 532 4.12 8.50 -16.58
C CYS A 532 3.39 7.93 -15.34
N ALA A 533 4.04 7.88 -14.18
CA ALA A 533 3.41 7.42 -12.93
C ALA A 533 2.33 8.39 -12.40
N GLY A 534 2.50 9.69 -12.64
CA GLY A 534 1.52 10.72 -12.27
C GLY A 534 0.17 10.62 -13.00
N GLN A 535 0.12 9.98 -14.17
CA GLN A 535 -1.15 9.75 -14.87
C GLN A 535 -2.02 8.67 -14.21
N LEU A 536 -1.42 7.66 -13.57
CA LEU A 536 -2.15 6.60 -12.86
C LEU A 536 -2.74 7.08 -11.53
N ALA A 537 -2.00 7.89 -10.75
CA ALA A 537 -2.48 8.40 -9.45
C ALA A 537 -3.66 9.38 -9.54
N ILE A 538 -3.89 10.00 -10.71
CA ILE A 538 -4.99 10.96 -10.93
C ILE A 538 -6.31 10.26 -11.32
N VAL A 539 -6.29 8.99 -11.75
CA VAL A 539 -7.50 8.27 -12.19
C VAL A 539 -8.25 7.62 -11.02
N SER A 540 -7.57 7.23 -9.93
CA SER A 540 -8.21 6.56 -8.77
C SER A 540 -9.02 7.48 -7.84
N LYS A 541 -9.15 8.78 -8.13
CA LYS A 541 -9.97 9.73 -7.36
C LYS A 541 -10.94 10.52 -8.25
N ARG A 542 -11.94 9.86 -8.84
CA ARG A 542 -13.16 10.55 -9.29
C ARG A 542 -14.44 9.75 -9.05
N LYS A 543 -15.26 10.33 -8.16
CA LYS A 543 -16.71 10.17 -7.93
C LYS A 543 -17.18 9.01 -7.04
N GLU A 544 -17.23 9.30 -5.75
CA GLU A 544 -18.52 9.21 -5.06
C GLU A 544 -19.03 10.63 -4.79
N SER A 545 -20.06 11.05 -5.52
CA SER A 545 -20.93 12.14 -5.11
C SER A 545 -22.35 11.58 -5.11
N LYS A 546 -22.90 11.38 -3.91
CA LYS A 546 -24.35 11.32 -3.70
C LYS A 546 -24.96 12.71 -3.86
#